data_AF-K9WYA2-F1
#
_entry.id   AF-K9WYA2-F1
#
_cell.length_a   1.000
_cell.length_b   1.000
_cell.length_c   1.000
_cell.angle_alpha   90.00
_cell.angle_beta   90.00
_cell.angle_gamma   90.00
#
_symmetry.space_group_name_H-M   'P 1'
#
loop_
_entity.id
_entity.type
_entity.pdbx_description
1 polymer ?
#
loop_
_entity_poly.entity_id
_entity_poly.type
_entity_poly.pdbx_seq_one_letter_code
_entity_poly.pdbx_strand_id
1 'polypeptide(L)'
;MYEQFIDFEGIFNLAVQETEELIKLGFDISEPCLVTPIEWYANRFPEIAKRCNNALLKLIEENPTIINPKLGKILQSDDDLYGF
;
A
#
# COMPACT_ATOMS: atom_id res chain seq x y z
N MET A 1 -17.43 31.82 9.65
CA MET A 1 -17.06 30.73 8.74
C MET A 1 -15.79 30.13 9.35
N TYR A 2 -15.86 28.93 9.92
CA TYR A 2 -14.65 28.29 10.45
C TYR A 2 -13.91 27.68 9.27
N GLU A 3 -12.70 28.16 9.02
CA GLU A 3 -11.79 27.58 8.05
C GLU A 3 -11.36 26.22 8.60
N GLN A 4 -11.75 25.12 7.95
CA GLN A 4 -11.28 23.80 8.33
C GLN A 4 -9.80 23.71 7.96
N PHE A 5 -8.94 23.80 8.97
CA PHE A 5 -7.51 23.58 8.77
C PHE A 5 -7.26 22.09 8.56
N ILE A 6 -6.77 21.74 7.38
CA ILE A 6 -6.39 20.36 7.05
C ILE A 6 -4.91 20.19 7.39
N ASP A 7 -4.61 19.28 8.32
CA ASP A 7 -3.25 18.93 8.68
C ASP A 7 -2.66 17.92 7.68
N PHE A 8 -2.14 18.44 6.57
CA PHE A 8 -1.51 17.65 5.52
C PHE A 8 -0.28 16.86 5.98
N GLU A 9 0.46 17.37 6.97
CA GLU A 9 1.64 16.68 7.49
C GLU A 9 1.22 15.47 8.34
N GLY A 10 0.24 15.67 9.23
CA GLY A 10 -0.35 14.57 10.01
C GLY A 10 -0.95 13.49 9.12
N ILE A 11 -1.69 13.89 8.08
CA ILE A 11 -2.26 12.95 7.10
C ILE A 11 -1.17 12.18 6.36
N PHE A 12 -0.12 12.86 5.88
CA PHE A 12 0.97 12.20 5.19
C PHE A 12 1.68 11.17 6.08
N ASN A 13 1.99 11.54 7.33
CA ASN A 13 2.70 10.66 8.25
C ASN A 13 1.85 9.43 8.63
N LEU A 14 0.54 9.62 8.84
CA LEU A 14 -0.39 8.52 9.05
C LEU A 14 -0.42 7.56 7.85
N ALA A 15 -0.53 8.11 6.64
CA ALA A 15 -0.60 7.34 5.41
C ALA A 15 0.65 6.46 5.19
N VAL A 16 1.84 6.99 5.49
CA VAL A 16 3.10 6.23 5.47
C VAL A 16 3.08 5.13 6.53
N GLN A 17 2.72 5.46 7.77
CA GLN A 17 2.69 4.50 8.87
C GLN A 17 1.76 3.32 8.58
N GLU A 18 0.53 3.58 8.14
CA GLU A 18 -0.44 2.53 7.81
C GLU A 18 0.05 1.65 6.65
N THR A 19 0.75 2.24 5.68
CA THR A 19 1.35 1.47 4.56
C THR A 19 2.51 0.60 5.04
N GLU A 20 3.37 1.09 5.94
CA GLU A 20 4.41 0.28 6.57
C GLU A 20 3.83 -0.86 7.41
N GLU A 21 2.68 -0.67 8.05
CA GLU A 21 1.97 -1.74 8.78
C GLU A 21 1.50 -2.85 7.85
N LEU A 22 1.01 -2.53 6.64
CA LEU A 22 0.70 -3.55 5.62
C LEU A 22 1.95 -4.36 5.22
N ILE A 23 3.08 -3.69 5.01
CA ILE A 23 4.36 -4.36 4.71
C ILE A 23 4.74 -5.31 5.86
N LYS A 24 4.63 -4.86 7.12
CA LYS A 24 4.91 -5.68 8.32
C LYS A 24 3.98 -6.89 8.44
N LEU A 25 2.75 -6.77 7.96
CA LEU A 25 1.78 -7.88 7.89
C LEU A 25 2.05 -8.84 6.72
N GLY A 26 3.00 -8.50 5.84
CA GLY A 26 3.42 -9.32 4.71
C GLY A 26 2.60 -9.12 3.44
N PHE A 27 1.87 -8.00 3.32
CA PHE A 27 1.27 -7.59 2.07
C PHE A 27 2.35 -7.09 1.10
N ASP A 28 2.22 -7.48 -0.15
CA ASP A 28 3.01 -6.91 -1.23
C ASP A 28 2.36 -5.62 -1.71
N ILE A 29 2.96 -4.49 -1.35
CA ILE A 29 2.48 -3.15 -1.71
C ILE A 29 2.77 -2.76 -3.16
N SER A 30 3.49 -3.60 -3.92
CA SER A 30 3.69 -3.41 -5.35
C SER A 30 2.58 -4.03 -6.21
N GLU A 31 1.70 -4.82 -5.58
CA GLU A 31 0.59 -5.49 -6.25
C GLU A 31 -0.44 -4.48 -6.77
N PRO A 32 -0.73 -4.45 -8.09
CA PRO A 32 -1.61 -3.45 -8.69
C PRO A 32 -3.09 -3.59 -8.28
N CYS A 33 -3.47 -4.70 -7.65
CA CYS A 33 -4.82 -4.93 -7.13
C CYS A 33 -5.01 -4.42 -5.69
N LEU A 34 -3.93 -4.06 -4.98
CA LEU A 34 -3.97 -3.52 -3.64
C LEU A 34 -3.95 -1.99 -3.72
N VAL A 35 -4.99 -1.34 -3.18
CA VAL A 35 -4.94 0.10 -2.92
C VAL A 35 -4.32 0.29 -1.55
N THR A 36 -3.10 0.82 -1.50
CA THR A 36 -2.43 1.12 -0.24
C THR A 36 -3.05 2.35 0.44
N PRO A 37 -2.93 2.49 1.77
CA PRO A 37 -3.36 3.68 2.48
C PRO A 37 -2.75 4.95 1.89
N ILE A 38 -1.45 4.92 1.55
CA ILE A 38 -0.77 6.07 0.97
C ILE A 38 -1.31 6.48 -0.40
N GLU A 39 -1.74 5.54 -1.25
CA GLU A 39 -2.44 5.84 -2.50
C GLU A 39 -3.83 6.42 -2.26
N TRP A 40 -4.57 5.86 -1.29
CA TRP A 40 -5.90 6.35 -0.96
C TRP A 40 -5.85 7.80 -0.48
N TYR A 41 -4.90 8.14 0.39
CA TYR A 41 -4.68 9.51 0.86
C TYR A 41 -4.17 10.43 -0.26
N ALA A 42 -3.30 9.95 -1.15
CA ALA A 42 -2.86 10.72 -2.32
C ALA A 42 -4.03 11.11 -3.22
N ASN A 43 -4.96 10.18 -3.45
CA ASN A 43 -6.15 10.43 -4.27
C ASN A 43 -7.15 11.38 -3.57
N ARG A 44 -7.24 11.32 -2.24
CA ARG A 44 -8.14 12.17 -1.45
C ARG A 44 -7.64 13.60 -1.26
N PHE A 45 -6.32 13.79 -1.19
CA PHE A 45 -5.67 15.08 -0.91
C PHE A 45 -4.61 15.40 -1.98
N PRO A 46 -5.03 16.02 -3.10
CA PRO A 46 -4.13 16.35 -4.22
C PRO A 46 -2.90 17.16 -3.81
N GLU A 47 -2.99 17.97 -2.75
CA GLU A 47 -1.93 18.81 -2.20
C GLU A 47 -0.72 17.99 -1.73
N ILE A 48 -0.95 16.75 -1.28
CA ILE A 48 0.12 15.82 -0.84
C ILE A 48 0.36 14.67 -1.80
N ALA A 49 -0.43 14.54 -2.87
CA ALA A 49 -0.37 13.40 -3.79
C ALA A 49 1.04 13.11 -4.31
N LYS A 50 1.77 14.15 -4.75
CA LYS A 50 3.15 13.98 -5.24
C LYS A 50 4.09 13.43 -4.15
N ARG A 51 3.93 13.89 -2.91
CA ARG A 51 4.75 13.43 -1.78
C ARG A 51 4.41 11.99 -1.41
N CYS A 52 3.13 11.65 -1.37
CA CYS A 52 2.64 10.29 -1.16
C CYS A 52 3.18 9.33 -2.23
N ASN A 53 3.09 9.68 -3.51
CA ASN A 53 3.57 8.85 -4.62
C ASN A 53 5.08 8.59 -4.52
N ASN A 54 5.88 9.62 -4.21
CA ASN A 54 7.31 9.46 -4.02
C ASN A 54 7.65 8.56 -2.82
N ALA A 55 6.91 8.69 -1.72
CA ALA A 55 7.11 7.86 -0.55
C ALA A 55 6.71 6.40 -0.81
N LEU A 56 5.62 6.15 -1.54
CA LEU A 56 5.22 4.80 -1.94
C LEU A 56 6.28 4.13 -2.82
N LEU A 57 6.81 4.84 -3.82
CA LEU A 57 7.89 4.31 -4.67
C LEU A 57 9.11 3.92 -3.84
N LYS A 58 9.51 4.77 -2.88
CA LYS A 58 10.60 4.46 -1.97
C LYS A 58 10.31 3.24 -1.10
N LEU A 59 9.08 3.10 -0.58
CA LEU A 59 8.68 1.92 0.20
C LEU A 59 8.73 0.64 -0.63
N ILE A 60 8.33 0.68 -1.91
CA ILE A 60 8.44 -0.44 -2.84
C ILE A 60 9.91 -0.79 -3.12
N GLU A 61 10.76 0.21 -3.36
CA GLU A 61 12.19 0.03 -3.59
C GLU A 61 12.91 -0.58 -2.37
N GLU A 62 12.51 -0.19 -1.16
CA GLU A 62 13.07 -0.69 0.10
C GLU A 62 12.54 -2.07 0.49
N ASN A 63 11.37 -2.47 -0.03
CA ASN A 63 10.72 -3.76 0.26
C ASN A 63 10.43 -4.52 -1.03
N PRO A 64 11.47 -4.87 -1.83
CA PRO A 64 11.27 -5.56 -3.09
C PRO A 64 10.60 -6.92 -2.84
N THR A 65 9.33 -7.04 -3.25
CA THR A 65 8.50 -8.25 -3.29
C THR A 65 8.85 -9.26 -2.18
N ILE A 66 8.22 -9.16 -1.02
CA ILE A 66 8.16 -10.29 -0.09
C ILE A 66 7.26 -11.33 -0.77
N ILE A 67 7.82 -12.17 -1.63
CA ILE A 67 7.17 -13.41 -2.05
C ILE A 67 7.02 -14.22 -0.77
N ASN A 68 5.90 -14.05 -0.08
CA ASN A 68 5.60 -14.80 1.13
C ASN A 68 5.44 -16.26 0.69
N PRO A 69 6.38 -17.17 1.03
CA PRO A 69 6.32 -18.55 0.53
C PRO A 69 5.08 -19.29 1.04
N LYS A 70 4.44 -18.80 2.12
CA LYS A 70 3.16 -19.33 2.61
C LYS A 70 1.97 -18.90 1.76
N LEU A 71 1.98 -17.68 1.19
CA LEU A 71 0.89 -17.21 0.33
C LEU A 71 0.97 -17.84 -1.06
N GLY A 72 2.19 -18.02 -1.59
CA GLY A 72 2.42 -18.76 -2.84
C GLY A 72 1.93 -20.21 -2.79
N LYS A 73 1.97 -20.86 -1.61
CA LYS A 73 1.40 -22.20 -1.42
C LYS A 73 -0.12 -22.21 -1.44
N ILE A 74 -0.79 -21.18 -0.92
CA ILE A 74 -2.25 -21.10 -0.92
C ILE A 74 -2.76 -20.89 -2.36
N LEU A 75 -2.10 -20.05 -3.15
CA LEU A 75 -2.46 -19.81 -4.56
C LEU A 75 -2.10 -20.98 -5.50
N GLN A 76 -1.05 -21.77 -5.21
CA GLN A 76 -0.74 -23.00 -5.95
C GLN A 76 -1.65 -24.19 -5.57
N SER A 77 -2.49 -24.06 -4.54
CA SER A 77 -3.41 -25.13 -4.12
C SER A 77 -4.67 -25.21 -4.98
N ASP A 78 -4.97 -24.16 -5.77
CA ASP A 78 -6.16 -24.10 -6.62
C ASP A 78 -5.93 -24.68 -8.04
N ASP A 79 -4.73 -25.21 -8.32
CA ASP A 79 -4.40 -25.88 -9.60
C ASP A 79 -4.84 -27.36 -9.65
N ASP A 80 -5.50 -27.89 -8.60
CA ASP A 80 -6.07 -29.25 -8.61
C ASP A 80 -7.54 -29.29 -9.08
N LEU A 81 -8.11 -28.17 -9.56
CA LEU A 81 -9.54 -28.09 -9.92
C LEU A 81 -9.85 -27.85 -11.40
N TYR A 82 -9.01 -28.31 -12.34
CA TYR A 82 -9.45 -28.54 -13.73
C TYR A 82 -8.76 -29.77 -14.32
N GLY A 83 -9.28 -30.94 -13.94
CA GLY A 83 -9.17 -32.12 -14.77
C GLY A 83 -10.09 -31.99 -15.98
N PHE A 84 -9.50 -31.96 -17.18
CA PHE A 84 -10.09 -32.42 -18.44
C PHE A 84 -9.00 -33.06 -19.31
#